data_AF-A0A538JDH8-F1
#
_entry.id   AF-A0A538JDH8-F1
#
_cell.length_a   1.000
_cell.length_b   1.000
_cell.length_c   1.000
_cell.angle_alpha   90.00
_cell.angle_beta   90.00
_cell.angle_gamma   90.00
#
_symmetry.space_group_name_H-M   'P 1'
#
loop_
_entity.id
_entity.type
_entity.pdbx_description
1 polymer ?
#
loop_
_entity_poly.entity_id
_entity_poly.type
_entity_poly.pdbx_seq_one_letter_code
_entity_poly.pdbx_strand_id
1 'polypeptide(L)'
;MPNRPFVPSARRKRAYRGTRARIADNIRLKRIYDPPSEDDGYRVLSTRYWPRGVPKSAVDDYTTKTAPSRALLREFKHEGLAWEDYVPLYLDEMQSEEAKSAIKRLAERAKSGSMTLMCICEDARRCHRSLLKNLIIEAAR
;
A
#
# COMPACT_ATOMS: atom_id res chain seq x y z
N MET A 1 21.95 -33.84 36.80
CA MET A 1 21.59 -33.19 35.52
C MET A 1 20.56 -32.09 35.81
N PRO A 2 20.85 -30.80 35.59
CA PRO A 2 19.87 -29.75 35.90
C PRO A 2 18.85 -29.63 34.77
N ASN A 3 17.59 -29.63 35.20
CA ASN A 3 16.37 -29.53 34.43
C ASN A 3 16.33 -28.20 33.65
N ARG A 4 16.20 -28.23 32.32
CA ARG A 4 16.01 -27.00 31.52
C ARG A 4 14.58 -26.47 31.77
N PRO A 5 14.39 -25.18 32.09
CA PRO A 5 13.06 -24.62 32.15
C PRO A 5 12.43 -24.61 30.74
N PHE A 6 11.18 -25.06 30.67
CA PHE A 6 10.34 -24.98 29.48
C PHE A 6 10.07 -23.50 29.16
N VAL A 7 10.68 -22.99 28.09
CA VAL A 7 10.38 -21.66 27.57
C VAL A 7 9.09 -21.78 26.74
N PRO A 8 8.00 -21.05 27.06
CA PRO A 8 6.81 -21.11 26.22
C PRO A 8 7.13 -20.47 24.87
N SER A 9 7.14 -21.26 23.80
CA SER A 9 7.27 -20.72 22.44
C SER A 9 6.17 -19.69 22.19
N ALA A 10 6.54 -18.49 21.75
CA ALA A 10 5.66 -17.35 21.48
C ALA A 10 4.77 -17.56 20.25
N ARG A 11 4.05 -18.69 20.18
CA ARG A 11 3.31 -19.15 19.01
C ARG A 11 1.82 -19.28 19.29
N ARG A 12 1.20 -18.35 20.03
CA ARG A 12 -0.24 -18.45 20.37
C ARG A 12 -0.91 -17.10 20.73
N LYS A 13 -0.81 -16.08 19.87
CA LYS A 13 -1.66 -14.87 19.96
C LYS A 13 -2.11 -14.27 18.60
N ARG A 14 -2.04 -15.03 17.50
CA ARG A 14 -2.35 -14.52 16.14
C ARG A 14 -3.72 -14.94 15.57
N ALA A 15 -4.57 -15.61 16.36
CA ALA A 15 -5.72 -16.36 15.82
C ALA A 15 -7.07 -15.61 15.83
N TYR A 16 -7.16 -14.35 16.26
CA TYR A 16 -8.45 -13.60 16.28
C TYR A 16 -8.40 -12.18 15.71
N ARG A 17 -7.34 -11.79 14.98
CA ARG A 17 -7.41 -10.58 14.16
C ARG A 17 -8.25 -10.91 12.93
N GLY A 18 -9.47 -10.36 12.86
CA GLY A 18 -10.34 -10.52 11.69
C GLY A 18 -9.61 -10.20 10.38
N THR A 19 -10.08 -10.75 9.26
CA THR A 19 -9.40 -10.73 7.94
C THR A 19 -8.81 -9.36 7.58
N ARG A 20 -9.53 -8.26 7.86
CA ARG A 20 -9.04 -6.89 7.63
C ARG A 20 -7.81 -6.50 8.46
N ALA A 21 -7.78 -6.85 9.75
CA ALA A 21 -6.64 -6.53 10.61
C ALA A 21 -5.38 -7.29 10.17
N ARG A 22 -5.52 -8.54 9.75
CA ARG A 22 -4.41 -9.30 9.17
C ARG A 22 -3.90 -8.69 7.85
N ILE A 23 -4.80 -8.25 6.98
CA ILE A 23 -4.44 -7.57 5.73
C ILE A 23 -3.75 -6.24 6.01
N ALA A 24 -4.25 -5.47 6.98
CA ALA A 24 -3.64 -4.21 7.37
C ALA A 24 -2.19 -4.37 7.86
N ASP A 25 -1.89 -5.48 8.56
CA ASP A 25 -0.53 -5.85 8.99
C ASP A 25 0.37 -6.27 7.81
N ASN A 26 -0.23 -6.86 6.76
CA ASN A 26 0.50 -7.32 5.59
C ASN A 26 0.86 -6.18 4.62
N ILE A 27 0.16 -5.03 4.68
CA ILE A 27 0.41 -3.90 3.78
C ILE A 27 1.35 -2.89 4.44
N ARG A 28 2.54 -2.75 3.87
CA ARG A 28 3.53 -1.73 4.24
C ARG A 28 3.50 -0.56 3.26
N LEU A 29 3.95 0.60 3.72
CA LEU A 29 4.06 1.81 2.92
C LEU A 29 5.52 2.24 2.90
N LYS A 30 6.06 2.54 1.72
CA LYS A 30 7.46 2.90 1.57
C LYS A 30 7.67 3.88 0.43
N ARG A 31 8.72 4.70 0.49
CA ARG A 31 9.13 5.48 -0.67
C ARG A 31 9.89 4.56 -1.63
N ILE A 32 9.68 4.73 -2.93
CA ILE A 32 10.37 3.90 -3.93
C ILE A 32 11.90 4.05 -3.87
N TYR A 33 12.37 5.18 -3.34
CA TYR A 33 13.79 5.51 -3.18
C TYR A 33 14.39 4.99 -1.87
N ASP A 34 13.57 4.50 -0.95
CA ASP A 34 14.10 3.91 0.28
C ASP A 34 14.75 2.55 -0.04
N PRO A 35 15.85 2.17 0.64
CA PRO A 35 16.55 0.92 0.39
C PRO A 35 15.62 -0.29 0.48
N PRO A 36 15.72 -1.28 -0.43
CA PRO A 36 14.95 -2.53 -0.33
C PRO A 36 15.12 -3.22 1.02
N SER A 37 14.06 -3.82 1.54
CA SER A 37 14.11 -4.69 2.73
C SER A 37 13.52 -6.05 2.39
N GLU A 38 14.04 -7.12 3.01
CA GLU A 38 13.51 -8.49 2.86
C GLU A 38 12.04 -8.59 3.30
N ASP A 39 11.63 -7.70 4.22
CA ASP A 39 10.27 -7.58 4.70
C ASP A 39 9.29 -6.94 3.69
N ASP A 40 9.80 -6.31 2.62
CA ASP A 40 8.96 -5.55 1.67
C ASP A 40 7.96 -6.47 0.95
N GLY A 41 8.26 -7.77 0.84
CA GLY A 41 7.42 -8.74 0.16
C GLY A 41 7.14 -8.31 -1.28
N TYR A 42 5.88 -8.35 -1.70
CA TYR A 42 5.47 -7.94 -3.05
C TYR A 42 5.44 -6.42 -3.21
N ARG A 43 6.24 -5.88 -4.13
CA ARG A 43 6.48 -4.44 -4.30
C ARG A 43 5.58 -3.85 -5.38
N VAL A 44 4.64 -3.01 -4.98
CA VAL A 44 3.65 -2.42 -5.87
C VAL A 44 3.88 -0.92 -6.02
N LEU A 45 4.11 -0.45 -7.23
CA LEU A 45 4.22 0.97 -7.54
C LEU A 45 2.84 1.56 -7.85
N SER A 46 2.46 2.59 -7.09
CA SER A 46 1.15 3.26 -7.19
C SER A 46 1.22 4.66 -7.81
N THR A 47 2.30 5.00 -8.52
CA THR A 47 2.47 6.32 -9.12
C THR A 47 1.85 6.42 -10.51
N ARG A 48 1.53 7.64 -10.96
CA ARG A 48 1.02 7.85 -12.33
C ARG A 48 2.13 7.72 -13.37
N TYR A 49 3.34 8.11 -12.97
CA TYR A 49 4.54 8.09 -13.79
C TYR A 49 5.59 7.20 -13.14
N TRP A 50 6.38 6.54 -13.98
CA TRP A 50 7.51 5.78 -13.50
C TRP A 50 8.56 6.73 -12.88
N PRO A 51 9.02 6.47 -11.64
CA PRO A 51 10.00 7.32 -10.98
C PRO A 51 11.36 7.29 -11.69
N ARG A 52 12.00 8.46 -11.79
CA ARG A 52 13.33 8.58 -12.40
C ARG A 52 14.36 7.77 -11.61
N GLY A 53 15.26 7.08 -12.33
CA GLY A 53 16.36 6.31 -11.75
C GLY A 53 15.97 4.98 -11.11
N VAL A 54 14.70 4.57 -11.19
CA VAL A 54 14.24 3.30 -10.60
C VAL A 54 14.24 2.20 -11.66
N PRO A 55 14.93 1.06 -11.45
CA PRO A 55 14.92 -0.06 -12.39
C PRO A 55 13.59 -0.82 -12.31
N LYS A 56 13.16 -1.43 -13.43
CA LYS A 56 11.94 -2.26 -13.46
C LYS A 56 11.97 -3.41 -12.47
N SER A 57 13.15 -3.98 -12.21
CA SER A 57 13.35 -5.06 -11.24
C SER A 57 13.06 -4.67 -9.78
N ALA A 58 12.98 -3.38 -9.46
CA ALA A 58 12.62 -2.91 -8.12
C ALA A 58 11.10 -2.92 -7.85
N VAL A 59 10.28 -3.27 -8.84
CA VAL A 59 8.82 -3.22 -8.78
C VAL A 59 8.26 -4.52 -9.35
N ASP A 60 7.40 -5.19 -8.59
CA ASP A 60 6.74 -6.42 -9.02
C ASP A 60 5.38 -6.18 -9.70
N ASP A 61 4.67 -5.10 -9.34
CA ASP A 61 3.44 -4.66 -10.02
C ASP A 61 3.41 -3.14 -10.17
N TYR A 62 2.90 -2.66 -11.31
CA TYR A 62 2.71 -1.25 -11.57
C TYR A 62 1.23 -0.93 -11.83
N THR A 63 0.56 -0.37 -10.83
CA THR A 63 -0.90 -0.17 -10.83
C THR A 63 -1.29 1.29 -11.05
N THR A 64 -1.07 1.75 -12.28
CA THR A 64 -1.41 3.13 -12.69
C THR A 64 -2.89 3.49 -12.53
N LYS A 65 -3.77 2.48 -12.54
CA LYS A 65 -5.22 2.64 -12.35
C LYS A 65 -5.60 3.08 -10.93
N THR A 66 -4.72 2.86 -9.96
CA THR A 66 -4.91 3.32 -8.57
C THR A 66 -4.10 4.58 -8.24
N ALA A 67 -3.37 5.12 -9.21
CA ALA A 67 -2.69 6.39 -9.09
C ALA A 67 -3.67 7.54 -9.38
N PRO A 68 -3.49 8.71 -8.74
CA PRO A 68 -4.28 9.89 -9.09
C PRO A 68 -4.15 10.23 -10.57
N SER A 69 -5.19 10.84 -11.14
CA SER A 69 -5.16 11.37 -12.50
C SER A 69 -4.08 12.43 -12.67
N ARG A 70 -3.75 12.74 -13.93
CA ARG A 70 -2.75 13.77 -14.24
C ARG A 70 -3.20 15.15 -13.76
N ALA A 71 -4.50 15.44 -13.87
CA ALA A 71 -5.08 16.71 -13.44
C ALA A 71 -4.99 16.83 -11.91
N LEU A 72 -5.50 15.84 -11.19
CA LEU A 72 -5.48 15.84 -9.72
C LEU A 72 -4.05 15.84 -9.15
N LEU A 73 -3.13 15.11 -9.78
CA LEU A 73 -1.72 15.13 -9.39
C LEU A 73 -1.08 16.52 -9.60
N ARG A 74 -1.44 17.22 -10.68
CA ARG A 74 -0.95 18.57 -10.98
C ARG A 74 -1.45 19.57 -9.95
N GLU A 75 -2.75 19.55 -9.66
CA GLU A 75 -3.38 20.43 -8.68
C GLU A 75 -2.76 20.27 -7.28
N PHE A 76 -2.56 19.01 -6.86
CA PHE A 76 -1.96 18.71 -5.55
C PHE A 76 -0.47 19.04 -5.45
N LYS A 77 0.30 18.92 -6.53
CA LYS A 77 1.76 19.14 -6.49
C LYS A 77 2.18 20.57 -6.85
N HIS A 78 1.40 21.27 -7.66
CA HIS A 78 1.82 22.53 -8.26
C HIS A 78 0.85 23.68 -8.00
N GLU A 79 -0.44 23.42 -7.83
CA GLU A 79 -1.47 24.48 -7.72
C GLU A 79 -1.95 24.69 -6.27
N GLY A 80 -1.40 23.94 -5.31
CA GLY A 80 -1.63 24.17 -3.88
C GLY A 80 -2.93 23.59 -3.33
N LEU A 81 -3.54 22.61 -4.02
CA LEU A 81 -4.73 21.92 -3.53
C LEU A 81 -4.49 21.35 -2.13
N ALA A 82 -5.36 21.70 -1.19
CA ALA A 82 -5.26 21.25 0.19
C ALA A 82 -5.46 19.73 0.29
N TRP A 83 -4.88 19.12 1.33
CA TRP A 83 -5.05 17.68 1.54
C TRP A 83 -6.52 17.30 1.78
N GLU A 84 -7.27 18.11 2.52
CA GLU A 84 -8.69 17.85 2.78
C GLU A 84 -9.53 17.81 1.50
N ASP A 85 -9.20 18.62 0.49
CA ASP A 85 -9.88 18.64 -0.81
C ASP A 85 -9.38 17.55 -1.76
N TYR A 86 -8.09 17.17 -1.64
CA TYR A 86 -7.50 16.11 -2.43
C TYR A 86 -8.12 14.73 -2.15
N VAL A 87 -8.39 14.41 -0.87
CA VAL A 87 -8.92 13.10 -0.47
C VAL A 87 -10.23 12.74 -1.19
N PRO A 88 -11.31 13.54 -1.12
CA PRO A 88 -12.57 13.20 -1.78
C PRO A 88 -12.43 13.07 -3.30
N LEU A 89 -11.63 13.92 -3.95
CA LEU A 89 -11.37 13.83 -5.39
C LEU A 89 -10.66 12.53 -5.76
N TYR A 90 -9.64 12.13 -4.99
CA TYR A 90 -8.97 10.84 -5.21
C TYR A 90 -9.92 9.65 -4.99
N LEU A 91 -10.73 9.69 -3.93
CA LEU A 91 -11.68 8.61 -3.64
C LEU A 91 -12.75 8.46 -4.72
N ASP A 92 -13.17 9.56 -5.34
CA ASP A 92 -14.09 9.57 -6.49
C ASP A 92 -13.43 8.90 -7.72
N GLU A 93 -12.18 9.24 -8.04
CA GLU A 93 -11.44 8.56 -9.12
C GLU A 93 -11.34 7.03 -8.90
N MET A 94 -11.23 6.61 -7.63
CA MET A 94 -11.17 5.20 -7.25
C MET A 94 -12.53 4.47 -7.36
N GLN A 95 -13.62 5.18 -7.66
CA GLN A 95 -14.92 4.56 -7.97
C GLN A 95 -15.02 4.03 -9.40
N SER A 96 -14.07 4.34 -10.28
CA SER A 96 -14.01 3.75 -11.62
C SER A 96 -13.87 2.22 -11.56
N GLU A 97 -14.50 1.52 -12.50
CA GLU A 97 -14.46 0.04 -12.55
C GLU A 97 -13.02 -0.50 -12.63
N GLU A 98 -12.15 0.21 -13.34
CA GLU A 98 -10.75 -0.16 -13.50
C GLU A 98 -9.97 -0.03 -12.18
N ALA A 99 -10.22 1.05 -11.42
CA ALA A 99 -9.62 1.23 -10.10
C ALA A 99 -10.16 0.19 -9.11
N LYS A 100 -11.48 -0.02 -9.07
CA LYS A 100 -12.12 -1.05 -8.23
C LYS A 100 -11.56 -2.45 -8.51
N SER A 101 -11.40 -2.81 -9.78
CA SER A 101 -10.82 -4.09 -10.18
C SER A 101 -9.36 -4.23 -9.71
N ALA A 102 -8.56 -3.18 -9.88
CA ALA A 102 -7.19 -3.16 -9.40
C ALA A 102 -7.11 -3.28 -7.87
N ILE A 103 -7.95 -2.54 -7.13
CA ILE A 103 -8.03 -2.58 -5.66
C ILE A 103 -8.40 -3.99 -5.18
N LYS A 104 -9.40 -4.64 -5.81
CA LYS A 104 -9.78 -6.03 -5.49
C LYS A 104 -8.62 -7.00 -5.71
N ARG A 105 -7.90 -6.88 -6.83
CA ARG A 105 -6.71 -7.71 -7.10
C ARG A 105 -5.63 -7.54 -6.02
N LEU A 106 -5.38 -6.30 -5.60
CA LEU A 106 -4.42 -6.01 -4.53
C LEU A 106 -4.90 -6.56 -3.17
N ALA A 107 -6.21 -6.51 -2.89
CA ALA A 107 -6.79 -7.08 -1.67
C ALA A 107 -6.62 -8.60 -1.61
N GLU A 108 -6.86 -9.32 -2.72
CA GLU A 108 -6.59 -10.75 -2.79
C GLU A 108 -5.09 -11.06 -2.62
N ARG A 109 -4.21 -10.26 -3.22
CA ARG A 109 -2.77 -10.42 -3.04
C ARG A 109 -2.35 -10.23 -1.57
N ALA A 110 -2.91 -9.24 -0.89
CA ALA A 110 -2.62 -8.94 0.51
C ALA A 110 -3.08 -10.05 1.48
N LYS A 111 -4.02 -10.91 1.08
CA LYS A 111 -4.40 -12.10 1.85
C LYS A 111 -3.29 -13.15 1.86
N SER A 112 -2.53 -13.26 0.77
CA SER A 112 -1.54 -14.32 0.53
C SER A 112 -0.15 -14.01 1.08
N GLY A 113 0.18 -12.77 1.39
CA GLY A 113 1.51 -12.41 1.90
C GLY A 113 1.69 -10.91 2.17
N SER A 114 2.90 -10.54 2.60
CA SER A 114 3.27 -9.13 2.74
C SER A 114 3.38 -8.44 1.38
N MET A 115 2.96 -7.19 1.34
CA MET A 115 3.11 -6.33 0.18
C MET A 115 3.47 -4.92 0.60
N THR A 116 4.23 -4.22 -0.23
CA THR A 116 4.63 -2.85 0.00
C THR A 116 4.09 -1.94 -1.11
N LEU A 117 3.24 -0.99 -0.73
CA LEU A 117 2.77 0.07 -1.61
C LEU A 117 3.81 1.19 -1.65
N MET A 118 4.34 1.44 -2.84
CA MET A 118 5.41 2.39 -3.07
C MET A 118 4.90 3.65 -3.77
N CYS A 119 5.45 4.78 -3.35
CA CYS A 119 5.23 6.09 -3.96
C CYS A 119 6.52 6.93 -3.91
N ILE A 120 6.55 8.05 -4.62
CA ILE A 120 7.64 9.03 -4.56
C ILE A 120 7.48 10.04 -3.40
N CYS A 121 6.26 10.20 -2.87
CA CYS A 121 5.98 11.17 -1.80
C CYS A 121 6.80 10.87 -0.55
N GLU A 122 7.34 11.94 0.03
CA GLU A 122 8.15 11.90 1.24
C GLU A 122 7.28 11.62 2.48
N ASP A 123 6.23 12.41 2.70
CA ASP A 123 5.28 12.15 3.79
C ASP A 123 4.29 11.04 3.41
N ALA A 124 4.32 9.92 4.13
CA ALA A 124 3.34 8.85 3.99
C ALA A 124 1.93 9.27 4.45
N ARG A 125 1.82 10.18 5.43
CA ARG A 125 0.51 10.62 5.98
C ARG A 125 -0.28 11.45 4.97
N ARG A 126 0.42 12.17 4.07
CA ARG A 126 -0.16 12.98 3.00
C ARG A 126 0.19 12.40 1.63
N CYS A 127 -0.17 11.14 1.44
CA CYS A 127 0.07 10.43 0.19
C CYS A 127 -1.10 9.50 -0.13
N HIS A 128 -1.47 9.45 -1.40
CA HIS A 128 -2.51 8.55 -1.91
C HIS A 128 -2.23 7.08 -1.60
N ARG A 129 -0.97 6.67 -1.40
CA ARG A 129 -0.64 5.28 -0.99
C ARG A 129 -1.30 4.89 0.33
N SER A 130 -1.52 5.84 1.24
CA SER A 130 -2.20 5.61 2.52
C SER A 130 -3.70 5.47 2.33
N LEU A 131 -4.29 6.27 1.43
CA LEU A 131 -5.70 6.15 1.04
C LEU A 131 -5.94 4.81 0.34
N LEU A 132 -5.06 4.44 -0.60
CA LEU A 132 -5.10 3.17 -1.30
C LEU A 132 -5.00 1.97 -0.34
N LYS A 133 -4.12 2.04 0.66
CA LYS A 133 -4.05 1.00 1.72
C LYS A 133 -5.41 0.81 2.38
N ASN A 134 -6.10 1.88 2.74
CA ASN A 134 -7.42 1.79 3.38
C ASN A 134 -8.46 1.16 2.43
N LEU A 135 -8.48 1.59 1.16
CA LEU A 135 -9.36 1.01 0.14
C LEU A 135 -9.13 -0.50 -0.06
N ILE A 136 -7.87 -0.95 -0.05
CA ILE A 136 -7.52 -2.37 -0.16
C ILE A 136 -8.03 -3.15 1.06
N ILE A 137 -7.87 -2.61 2.27
CA ILE A 137 -8.36 -3.23 3.51
C ILE A 137 -9.89 -3.33 3.49
N GLU A 138 -10.57 -2.29 2.99
CA GLU A 138 -12.03 -2.27 2.88
C GLU A 138 -12.56 -3.23 1.82
N ALA A 139 -11.87 -3.34 0.68
CA ALA A 139 -12.23 -4.23 -0.41
C ALA A 139 -12.04 -5.73 -0.07
N ALA A 140 -11.26 -6.04 0.96
CA ALA A 140 -11.11 -7.40 1.48
C ALA A 140 -12.29 -7.90 2.34
N ARG A 141 -13.46 -7.25 2.18
CA ARG A 141 -14.75 -7.58 2.78
C ARG A 141 -15.26 -8.94 2.34
#